data_AF-S4RWL7-F1
#
_entry.id   AF-S4RWL7-F1
#
_cell.length_a   1.000
_cell.length_b   1.000
_cell.length_c   1.000
_cell.angle_alpha   90.00
_cell.angle_beta   90.00
_cell.angle_gamma   90.00
#
_symmetry.space_group_name_H-M   'P 1'
#
loop_
_entity.id
_entity.type
_entity.pdbx_description
1 polymer ?
#
loop_
_entity_poly.entity_id
_entity_poly.type
_entity_poly.pdbx_seq_one_letter_code
_entity_poly.pdbx_strand_id
1 'polypeptide(L)'
;GKKKKGLAKAKKTPTVVDGISTEEMSKEQLEEHIVRLREELDREREERNYFQLERDKIHTFWEITRRQLDERRAELRNKDREMEDAEERHQVEIKV
;
A
#
# COMPACT_ATOMS: atom_id res chain seq x y z
N GLY A 1 -39.28 -41.52 -24.06
CA GLY A 1 -38.74 -40.23 -24.56
C GLY A 1 -39.29 -39.08 -23.75
N LYS A 2 -38.46 -38.13 -23.31
CA LYS A 2 -38.88 -36.85 -22.72
C LYS A 2 -37.75 -35.80 -22.85
N LYS A 3 -37.94 -34.95 -23.88
CA LYS A 3 -37.54 -33.55 -24.10
C LYS A 3 -36.15 -33.07 -23.62
N LYS A 4 -35.25 -32.88 -24.61
CA LYS A 4 -34.10 -31.95 -24.55
C LYS A 4 -34.63 -30.53 -24.26
N LYS A 5 -34.27 -29.97 -23.09
CA LYS A 5 -34.40 -28.53 -22.84
C LYS A 5 -33.38 -27.81 -23.73
N GLY A 6 -33.86 -27.03 -24.69
CA GLY A 6 -33.01 -26.18 -25.50
C GLY A 6 -32.29 -25.17 -24.62
N LEU A 7 -30.96 -25.15 -24.69
CA LEU A 7 -30.17 -24.01 -24.22
C LEU A 7 -30.58 -22.82 -25.10
N ALA A 8 -31.41 -21.94 -24.56
CA ALA A 8 -31.56 -20.61 -25.12
C ALA A 8 -30.17 -19.97 -25.12
N LYS A 9 -29.64 -19.65 -26.30
CA LYS A 9 -28.42 -18.84 -26.44
C LYS A 9 -28.68 -17.53 -25.69
N ALA A 10 -28.10 -17.37 -24.51
CA ALA A 10 -28.04 -16.07 -23.85
C ALA A 10 -27.41 -15.10 -24.86
N LYS A 11 -28.16 -14.06 -25.26
CA LYS A 11 -27.61 -12.96 -26.06
C LYS A 11 -26.41 -12.42 -25.26
N LYS A 12 -25.21 -12.57 -25.82
CA LYS A 12 -24.01 -11.94 -25.25
C LYS A 12 -24.29 -10.44 -25.26
N THR A 13 -24.22 -9.82 -24.09
CA THR A 13 -24.18 -8.36 -23.99
C THR A 13 -22.93 -7.88 -24.71
N PRO A 14 -23.02 -6.88 -25.60
CA PRO A 14 -21.85 -6.39 -26.30
C PRO A 14 -20.82 -5.88 -25.31
N THR A 15 -19.56 -6.30 -25.48
CA THR A 15 -18.46 -5.70 -24.72
C THR A 15 -18.28 -4.28 -25.22
N VAL A 16 -18.21 -3.31 -24.31
CA VAL A 16 -18.00 -1.91 -24.65
C VAL A 16 -16.60 -1.51 -24.21
N VAL A 17 -15.80 -0.99 -25.14
CA VAL A 17 -14.45 -0.47 -24.90
C VAL A 17 -14.44 0.99 -25.35
N ASP A 18 -14.08 1.91 -24.45
CA ASP A 18 -14.09 3.37 -24.65
C ASP A 18 -15.40 3.95 -25.21
N GLY A 19 -16.53 3.34 -24.81
CA GLY A 19 -17.86 3.78 -25.22
C GLY A 19 -18.33 3.24 -26.59
N ILE A 20 -17.52 2.43 -27.27
CA ILE A 20 -17.89 1.78 -28.54
C ILE A 20 -18.09 0.27 -28.31
N SER A 21 -19.12 -0.28 -28.94
CA SER A 21 -19.35 -1.73 -28.95
C SER A 21 -18.25 -2.43 -29.73
N THR A 22 -17.64 -3.47 -29.15
CA THR A 22 -16.64 -4.29 -29.86
C THR A 22 -17.20 -5.00 -31.10
N GLU A 23 -18.53 -5.09 -31.22
CA GLU A 23 -19.21 -5.66 -32.39
C GLU A 23 -19.19 -4.71 -33.61
N GLU A 24 -18.93 -3.42 -33.39
CA GLU A 24 -18.89 -2.37 -34.43
C GLU A 24 -17.45 -2.03 -34.87
N MET A 25 -16.45 -2.69 -34.28
CA MET A 25 -15.03 -2.42 -34.52
C MET A 25 -14.45 -3.37 -35.57
N SER A 26 -13.54 -2.86 -36.41
CA SER A 26 -12.75 -3.71 -37.31
C SER A 26 -11.75 -4.57 -36.53
N LYS A 27 -11.23 -5.62 -37.18
CA LYS A 27 -10.19 -6.47 -36.59
C LYS A 27 -8.96 -5.65 -36.20
N GLU A 28 -8.53 -4.75 -37.07
CA GLU A 28 -7.37 -3.88 -36.85
C GLU A 28 -7.61 -2.93 -35.68
N GLN A 29 -8.81 -2.36 -35.55
CA GLN A 29 -9.17 -1.51 -34.41
C GLN A 29 -9.18 -2.29 -33.09
N LEU A 30 -9.67 -3.53 -33.10
CA LEU A 30 -9.63 -4.40 -31.93
C LEU A 30 -8.19 -4.76 -31.54
N GLU A 31 -7.33 -5.05 -32.50
CA GLU A 31 -5.91 -5.34 -32.27
C GLU A 31 -5.18 -4.14 -31.66
N GLU A 32 -5.41 -2.93 -32.17
CA GLU A 32 -4.85 -1.69 -31.63
C GLU A 32 -5.34 -1.41 -30.20
N HIS A 33 -6.63 -1.62 -29.92
CA HIS A 33 -7.17 -1.51 -28.57
C HIS A 33 -6.54 -2.54 -27.61
N ILE A 34 -6.33 -3.78 -28.06
CA ILE A 34 -5.69 -4.80 -27.23
C ILE A 34 -4.25 -4.38 -26.87
N VAL A 35 -3.49 -3.84 -27.82
CA VAL A 35 -2.12 -3.37 -27.56
C VAL A 35 -2.15 -2.22 -26.56
N ARG A 36 -2.98 -1.20 -26.78
CA ARG A 36 -3.09 -0.05 -25.88
C ARG A 36 -3.50 -0.46 -24.46
N LEU A 37 -4.51 -1.34 -24.31
CA LEU A 37 -4.94 -1.82 -22.99
C LEU A 37 -3.85 -2.61 -22.26
N ARG A 38 -2.98 -3.32 -22.99
CA ARG A 38 -1.83 -4.01 -22.38
C ARG A 38 -0.79 -3.01 -21.88
N GLU A 39 -0.48 -1.99 -22.68
CA GLU A 39 0.44 -0.92 -22.29
C GLU A 39 -0.07 -0.09 -21.11
N GLU A 40 -1.38 0.20 -21.07
CA GLU A 40 -2.03 0.83 -19.92
C GLU A 40 -1.94 -0.06 -18.67
N LEU A 41 -2.27 -1.35 -18.80
CA LEU A 41 -2.19 -2.30 -17.68
C LEU A 41 -0.76 -2.43 -17.14
N ASP A 42 0.25 -2.50 -18.01
CA ASP A 42 1.64 -2.62 -17.59
C ASP A 42 2.12 -1.32 -16.91
N ARG A 43 1.75 -0.15 -17.43
CA ARG A 43 2.00 1.14 -16.75
C ARG A 43 1.35 1.23 -15.37
N GLU A 44 0.07 0.87 -15.25
CA GLU A 44 -0.64 0.86 -13.95
C GLU A 44 0.01 -0.13 -12.96
N ARG A 45 0.52 -1.26 -13.44
CA ARG A 45 1.24 -2.23 -12.61
C ARG A 45 2.57 -1.67 -12.11
N GLU A 46 3.33 -1.00 -12.97
CA GLU A 46 4.57 -0.33 -12.61
C GLU A 46 4.32 0.79 -11.59
N GLU A 47 3.30 1.62 -11.83
CA GLU A 47 2.91 2.71 -10.94
C GLU A 47 2.46 2.18 -9.57
N ARG A 48 1.61 1.14 -9.55
CA ARG A 48 1.21 0.47 -8.30
C ARG A 48 2.41 -0.10 -7.55
N ASN A 49 3.37 -0.69 -8.25
CA ASN A 49 4.59 -1.22 -7.63
C ASN A 49 5.43 -0.08 -7.02
N TYR A 50 5.61 1.01 -7.77
CA TYR A 50 6.31 2.20 -7.28
C TYR A 50 5.68 2.75 -5.99
N PHE A 51 4.36 2.96 -5.97
CA PHE A 51 3.67 3.45 -4.78
C PHE A 51 3.71 2.46 -3.62
N GLN A 52 3.71 1.16 -3.91
CA GLN A 52 3.87 0.11 -2.90
C GLN A 52 5.23 0.23 -2.20
N LEU A 53 6.32 0.42 -2.96
CA LEU A 53 7.66 0.62 -2.41
C LEU A 53 7.79 1.91 -1.61
N GLU A 54 7.25 3.03 -2.11
CA GLU A 54 7.25 4.30 -1.36
C GLU A 54 6.44 4.20 -0.07
N ARG A 55 5.30 3.50 -0.08
CA ARG A 55 4.51 3.25 1.13
C ARG A 55 5.29 2.44 2.16
N ASP A 56 5.97 1.38 1.74
CA ASP A 56 6.72 0.50 2.64
C ASP A 56 7.95 1.22 3.22
N LYS A 57 8.58 2.09 2.43
CA LYS A 57 9.65 2.99 2.87
C LYS A 57 9.16 3.99 3.93
N ILE A 58 8.01 4.63 3.70
CA ILE A 58 7.40 5.55 4.68
C ILE A 58 7.07 4.81 5.98
N HIS A 59 6.49 3.60 5.91
CA HIS A 59 6.22 2.79 7.09
C HIS A 59 7.51 2.47 7.87
N THR A 60 8.56 2.06 7.17
CA THR A 60 9.86 1.76 7.78
C THR A 60 10.43 2.98 8.50
N PHE A 61 10.40 4.16 7.86
CA PHE A 61 10.84 5.39 8.52
C PHE A 61 10.01 5.71 9.76
N TRP A 62 8.68 5.59 9.66
CA TRP A 62 7.80 5.85 10.79
C TRP A 62 8.09 4.91 11.97
N GLU A 63 8.27 3.61 11.72
CA GLU A 63 8.61 2.64 12.76
C GLU A 63 9.95 2.97 13.43
N ILE A 64 10.98 3.30 12.64
CA ILE A 64 12.31 3.68 13.15
C ILE A 64 12.19 4.93 14.02
N THR A 65 11.56 6.00 13.51
CA THR A 65 11.44 7.27 14.22
C THR A 65 10.62 7.12 15.49
N ARG A 66 9.57 6.30 15.46
CA ARG A 66 8.77 5.98 16.66
C ARG A 66 9.62 5.27 17.72
N ARG A 67 10.40 4.25 17.31
CA ARG A 67 11.29 3.54 18.24
C ARG A 67 12.33 4.47 18.85
N GLN A 68 12.96 5.30 18.03
CA GLN A 68 13.92 6.30 18.48
C GLN A 68 13.30 7.30 19.48
N LEU A 69 12.06 7.74 19.25
CA LEU A 69 11.36 8.61 20.18
C LEU A 69 11.13 7.93 21.54
N ASP A 70 10.70 6.68 21.54
CA ASP A 70 10.45 5.92 22.76
C ASP A 70 11.75 5.64 23.53
N GLU A 71 12.83 5.31 22.83
CA GLU A 71 14.20 5.17 23.38
C GLU A 71 14.65 6.48 24.05
N ARG A 72 14.56 7.62 23.36
CA ARG A 72 14.99 8.93 23.92
C ARG A 72 14.15 9.37 25.12
N ARG A 73 12.86 9.05 25.13
CA ARG A 73 12.00 9.30 26.29
C ARG A 73 12.41 8.44 27.49
N ALA A 74 12.84 7.19 27.26
CA ALA A 74 13.34 6.34 28.32
C ALA A 74 14.69 6.83 28.86
N GLU A 75 15.60 7.23 27.98
CA GLU A 75 16.89 7.83 28.36
C GLU A 75 16.72 9.07 29.23
N LEU A 76 15.80 9.97 28.87
CA LEU A 76 15.48 11.16 29.68
C LEU A 76 15.03 10.79 31.09
N ARG A 77 14.07 9.87 31.23
CA ARG A 77 13.60 9.43 32.56
C ARG A 77 14.70 8.80 33.40
N ASN A 78 15.59 8.03 32.78
CA ASN A 78 16.72 7.43 33.48
C ASN A 78 17.70 8.52 33.94
N LYS A 79 17.96 9.53 33.11
CA LYS A 79 18.81 10.67 33.47
C LYS A 79 18.23 11.50 34.61
N ASP A 80 16.93 11.77 34.59
CA ASP A 80 16.24 12.48 35.67
C ASP A 80 16.40 11.72 36.99
N ARG A 81 16.21 10.40 36.96
CA ARG A 81 16.40 9.54 38.15
C ARG A 81 17.85 9.48 38.63
N GLU A 82 18.81 9.39 37.72
CA GLU A 82 20.24 9.44 38.06
C GLU A 82 20.62 10.76 38.73
N MET A 83 20.03 11.88 38.31
CA MET A 83 20.24 13.19 38.93
C MET A 83 19.63 13.24 40.33
N GLU A 84 18.38 12.79 40.50
CA GLU A 84 17.71 12.71 41.81
C GLU A 84 18.53 11.86 42.79
N ASP A 85 18.96 10.66 42.39
CA ASP A 85 19.77 9.77 43.23
C ASP A 85 21.13 10.40 43.60
N ALA A 86 21.75 11.15 42.68
CA ALA A 86 23.02 11.84 42.92
C ALA A 86 22.85 13.01 43.91
N GLU A 87 21.76 13.78 43.77
CA GLU A 87 21.42 14.87 44.69
C GLU A 87 21.13 14.34 46.10
N GLU A 88 20.37 13.25 46.22
CA GLU A 88 20.10 12.60 47.51
C GLU A 88 21.39 12.12 48.18
N ARG A 89 22.27 11.44 47.44
CA ARG A 89 23.58 11.00 47.95
C ARG A 89 24.42 12.16 48.45
N HIS A 90 24.51 13.23 47.66
CA HIS A 90 25.29 14.41 48.03
C HIS A 90 24.75 15.07 49.31
N GLN A 91 23.42 15.16 49.45
CA GLN A 91 22.80 15.69 50.67
C GLN A 91 23.07 14.83 51.91
N VAL A 92 23.14 13.50 51.76
CA VAL A 92 23.51 12.60 52.86
C VAL A 92 24.97 12.79 53.25
N GLU A 93 25.88 12.87 52.28
CA GLU A 93 27.31 13.08 52.53
C GLU A 93 27.61 14.39 53.26
N ILE A 94 26.89 15.49 52.95
CA ILE A 94 27.06 16.78 53.64
C ILE A 94 26.56 16.76 55.09
N LYS A 95 25.58 15.90 55.41
CA LYS A 95 24.96 15.82 56.75
C LYS A 95 25.77 14.97 57.75
N VAL A 96 26.82 14.28 57.30
CA VAL A 96 27.74 13.47 58.11
C VAL A 96 28.96 14.30 58.52
#